data_AF-A0A9E5UQX0-F1
#
_entry.id   AF-A0A9E5UQX0-F1
#
_cell.length_a   1.000
_cell.length_b   1.000
_cell.length_c   1.000
_cell.angle_alpha   90.00
_cell.angle_beta   90.00
_cell.angle_gamma   90.00
#
_symmetry.space_group_name_H-M   'P 1'
#
loop_
_entity.id
_entity.type
_entity.pdbx_description
1 polymer ?
#
loop_
_entity_poly.entity_id
_entity_poly.type
_entity_poly.pdbx_seq_one_letter_code
_entity_poly.pdbx_strand_id
1 'polypeptide(L)'
;MPTPFMHLRAAHRFLSESPLAEIFRQQVESPNWLGAFLLGNVAPDARVSGGHSREATHFFEYQAHVEPHAGDALLAAYPQLRAEQGAGRAFVAGYLAHLAMDVVWCEDMLFTQFYQRDWGDAASKYLLLHVLLCYLDERDYKQWPIIFYDALHAATPQGWRLFCRTTI
;
A
#
# COMPACT_ATOMS: atom_id res chain seq x y z
N MET A 1 0.93 -5.05 10.20
CA MET A 1 0.72 -3.97 9.22
C MET A 1 -0.63 -4.14 8.58
N PRO A 2 -1.20 -3.10 7.95
CA PRO A 2 -2.36 -3.28 7.09
C PRO A 2 -2.08 -4.39 6.08
N THR A 3 -3.13 -5.08 5.68
CA THR A 3 -3.04 -6.14 4.67
C THR A 3 -3.30 -5.55 3.29
N PRO A 4 -3.02 -6.30 2.21
CA PRO A 4 -3.39 -5.89 0.86
C PRO A 4 -4.88 -5.49 0.74
N PHE A 5 -5.79 -6.22 1.36
CA PHE A 5 -7.22 -5.92 1.31
C PHE A 5 -7.55 -4.56 1.93
N MET A 6 -6.88 -4.20 3.02
CA MET A 6 -7.05 -2.90 3.66
C MET A 6 -6.53 -1.75 2.78
N HIS A 7 -5.39 -1.92 2.11
CA HIS A 7 -4.87 -0.93 1.16
C HIS A 7 -5.83 -0.72 -0.02
N LEU A 8 -6.37 -1.81 -0.55
CA LEU A 8 -7.29 -1.77 -1.68
C LEU A 8 -8.65 -1.19 -1.27
N ARG A 9 -9.08 -1.41 -0.03
CA ARG A 9 -10.23 -0.70 0.56
C ARG A 9 -9.97 0.80 0.68
N ALA A 10 -8.79 1.20 1.14
CA ALA A 10 -8.41 2.61 1.22
C ALA A 10 -8.37 3.25 -0.18
N ALA A 11 -7.81 2.55 -1.18
CA ALA A 11 -7.82 2.95 -2.58
C ALA A 11 -9.25 3.12 -3.12
N HIS A 12 -10.16 2.18 -2.82
CA HIS A 12 -11.56 2.31 -3.20
C HIS A 12 -12.20 3.56 -2.60
N ARG A 13 -12.05 3.77 -1.27
CA ARG A 13 -12.58 4.96 -0.59
C ARG A 13 -11.99 6.25 -1.16
N PHE A 14 -10.69 6.29 -1.44
CA PHE A 14 -10.10 7.43 -2.13
C PHE A 14 -10.80 7.70 -3.45
N LEU A 15 -10.95 6.68 -4.30
CA LEU A 15 -11.55 6.84 -5.62
C LEU A 15 -13.05 7.15 -5.62
N SER A 16 -13.80 6.76 -4.57
CA SER A 16 -15.24 6.93 -4.47
C SER A 16 -15.68 8.11 -3.62
N GLU A 17 -14.90 8.49 -2.59
CA GLU A 17 -15.30 9.47 -1.57
C GLU A 17 -14.42 10.74 -1.59
N SER A 18 -13.19 10.68 -2.14
CA SER A 18 -12.28 11.82 -2.08
C SER A 18 -12.58 12.85 -3.18
N PRO A 19 -12.64 14.16 -2.86
CA PRO A 19 -12.71 15.21 -3.87
C PRO A 19 -11.47 15.26 -4.77
N LEU A 20 -10.34 14.68 -4.32
CA LEU A 20 -9.10 14.60 -5.09
C LEU A 20 -9.11 13.48 -6.14
N ALA A 21 -10.09 12.57 -6.11
CA ALA A 21 -10.15 11.46 -7.04
C ALA A 21 -10.26 11.94 -8.49
N GLU A 22 -11.04 12.99 -8.74
CA GLU A 22 -11.21 13.53 -10.09
C GLU A 22 -9.93 14.19 -10.60
N ILE A 23 -9.25 14.96 -9.74
CA ILE A 23 -7.93 15.56 -10.07
C ILE A 23 -6.93 14.45 -10.38
N PHE A 24 -6.89 13.39 -9.57
CA PHE A 24 -6.03 12.24 -9.81
C PHE A 24 -6.30 11.58 -11.17
N ARG A 25 -7.57 11.32 -11.51
CA ARG A 25 -7.95 10.73 -12.81
C ARG A 25 -7.52 11.61 -13.98
N GLN A 26 -7.73 12.92 -13.87
CA GLN A 26 -7.32 13.90 -14.89
C GLN A 26 -5.80 13.98 -15.04
N GLN A 27 -5.03 13.80 -13.96
CA GLN A 27 -3.56 13.89 -14.02
C GLN A 27 -2.89 12.62 -14.56
N VAL A 28 -3.56 11.47 -14.52
CA VAL A 28 -2.97 10.19 -14.93
C VAL A 28 -3.17 9.91 -16.42
N GLU A 29 -4.24 10.41 -17.05
CA GLU A 29 -4.49 10.36 -18.51
C GLU A 29 -4.12 9.01 -19.19
N SER A 30 -4.56 7.87 -18.65
CA SER A 30 -4.26 6.55 -19.24
C SER A 30 -5.44 5.59 -19.13
N PRO A 31 -5.83 4.85 -20.19
CA PRO A 31 -6.98 3.93 -20.13
C PRO A 31 -6.80 2.78 -19.12
N ASN A 32 -5.56 2.43 -18.77
CA ASN A 32 -5.24 1.34 -17.84
C ASN A 32 -4.78 1.85 -16.46
N TRP A 33 -5.10 3.10 -16.11
CA TRP A 33 -4.65 3.72 -14.87
C TRP A 33 -5.09 2.96 -13.62
N LEU A 34 -6.31 2.40 -13.62
CA LEU A 34 -6.89 1.76 -12.45
C LEU A 34 -6.08 0.53 -12.03
N GLY A 35 -5.78 -0.37 -12.97
CA GLY A 35 -4.98 -1.56 -12.69
C GLY A 35 -3.59 -1.21 -12.15
N ALA A 36 -2.93 -0.22 -12.75
CA ALA A 36 -1.62 0.24 -12.30
C ALA A 36 -1.65 0.89 -10.90
N PHE A 37 -2.67 1.71 -10.62
CA PHE A 37 -2.87 2.30 -9.29
C PHE A 37 -3.12 1.25 -8.22
N LEU A 38 -4.00 0.27 -8.49
CA LEU A 38 -4.28 -0.83 -7.56
C LEU A 38 -3.04 -1.70 -7.35
N LEU A 39 -2.30 -2.00 -8.41
CA LEU A 39 -1.04 -2.73 -8.32
C LEU A 39 -0.02 -1.98 -7.44
N GLY A 40 0.10 -0.67 -7.60
CA GLY A 40 0.95 0.16 -6.75
C GLY A 40 0.60 0.07 -5.27
N ASN A 41 -0.69 -0.04 -4.92
CA ASN A 41 -1.16 -0.16 -3.54
C ASN A 41 -0.77 -1.49 -2.86
N VAL A 42 -0.43 -2.52 -3.63
CA VAL A 42 -0.12 -3.87 -3.10
C VAL A 42 1.29 -4.35 -3.43
N ALA A 43 1.96 -3.68 -4.36
CA ALA A 43 3.30 -4.02 -4.80
C ALA A 43 4.33 -4.15 -3.67
N PRO A 44 4.35 -3.27 -2.64
CA PRO A 44 5.33 -3.38 -1.56
C PRO A 44 5.22 -4.69 -0.77
N ASP A 45 4.00 -5.24 -0.64
CA ASP A 45 3.71 -6.49 0.08
C ASP A 45 4.04 -7.75 -0.73
N ALA A 46 4.11 -7.64 -2.05
CA ALA A 46 4.51 -8.75 -2.93
C ALA A 46 5.99 -9.18 -2.73
N ARG A 47 6.73 -8.52 -1.84
CA ARG A 47 8.11 -8.83 -1.44
C ARG A 47 8.34 -10.30 -1.06
N VAL A 48 7.34 -10.98 -0.49
CA VAL A 48 7.45 -12.38 -0.04
C VAL A 48 7.75 -13.31 -1.22
N SER A 49 7.12 -13.06 -2.37
CA SER A 49 7.35 -13.82 -3.60
C SER A 49 8.67 -13.43 -4.29
N GLY A 50 9.23 -12.26 -3.95
CA GLY A 50 10.47 -11.72 -4.53
C GLY A 50 11.74 -11.99 -3.71
N GLY A 51 11.61 -12.39 -2.44
CA GLY A 51 12.74 -12.56 -1.51
C GLY A 51 13.34 -11.24 -1.00
N HIS A 52 12.61 -10.13 -1.13
CA HIS A 52 13.06 -8.82 -0.66
C HIS A 52 12.73 -8.63 0.83
N SER A 53 13.61 -7.91 1.55
CA SER A 53 13.31 -7.47 2.91
C SER A 53 12.16 -6.46 2.92
N ARG A 54 11.53 -6.22 4.08
CA ARG A 54 10.43 -5.24 4.16
C ARG A 54 10.96 -3.84 3.88
N GLU A 55 12.09 -3.51 4.47
CA GLU A 55 12.77 -2.22 4.38
C GLU A 55 13.10 -1.89 2.91
N ALA A 56 13.45 -2.89 2.11
CA ALA A 56 13.76 -2.72 0.70
C ALA A 56 12.56 -2.29 -0.16
N THR A 57 11.32 -2.59 0.27
CA THR A 57 10.09 -2.22 -0.46
C THR A 57 9.25 -1.19 0.26
N HIS A 58 9.43 -1.02 1.56
CA HIS A 58 8.66 -0.04 2.34
C HIS A 58 9.48 1.20 2.67
N PHE A 59 10.80 1.19 2.48
CA PHE A 59 11.69 2.34 2.70
C PHE A 59 11.73 2.86 4.15
N PHE A 60 11.27 2.05 5.11
CA PHE A 60 11.42 2.30 6.54
C PHE A 60 11.39 1.00 7.37
N GLU A 61 12.00 1.06 8.56
CA GLU A 61 11.96 0.03 9.60
C GLU A 61 10.83 0.29 10.60
N TYR A 62 10.40 -0.71 11.36
CA TYR A 62 9.42 -0.50 12.42
C TYR A 62 9.96 0.39 13.54
N GLN A 63 9.36 1.56 13.72
CA GLN A 63 9.71 2.50 14.78
C GLN A 63 8.49 3.31 15.22
N ALA A 64 8.56 3.87 16.43
CA ALA A 64 7.48 4.67 17.01
C ALA A 64 7.26 5.99 16.26
N HIS A 65 8.27 6.45 15.53
CA HIS A 65 8.20 7.61 14.66
C HIS A 65 9.04 7.35 13.41
N VAL A 66 8.42 7.38 12.23
CA VAL A 66 9.05 7.03 10.96
C VAL A 66 9.66 8.27 10.31
N GLU A 67 10.99 8.34 10.33
CA GLU A 67 11.76 9.36 9.63
C GLU A 67 12.94 8.74 8.86
N PRO A 68 13.27 9.22 7.64
CA PRO A 68 12.49 10.19 6.86
C PRO A 68 11.14 9.61 6.42
N HIS A 69 10.20 10.46 5.99
CA HIS A 69 8.95 9.99 5.39
C HIS A 69 9.21 8.96 4.29
N ALA A 70 8.55 7.80 4.37
CA ALA A 70 8.80 6.66 3.49
C ALA A 70 8.65 7.00 1.99
N GLY A 71 7.71 7.88 1.64
CA GLY A 71 7.54 8.37 0.27
C GLY A 71 8.72 9.21 -0.22
N ASP A 72 9.30 10.04 0.64
CA ASP A 72 10.50 10.82 0.29
C ASP A 72 11.71 9.91 0.13
N ALA A 73 11.86 8.90 0.99
CA ALA A 73 12.89 7.88 0.88
C ALA A 73 12.78 7.09 -0.44
N LEU A 74 11.57 6.66 -0.83
CA LEU A 74 11.32 6.03 -2.12
C LEU A 74 11.75 6.92 -3.28
N LEU A 75 11.31 8.19 -3.29
CA LEU A 75 11.61 9.10 -4.40
C LEU A 75 13.08 9.57 -4.39
N ALA A 76 13.76 9.56 -3.25
CA ALA A 76 15.20 9.79 -3.19
C ALA A 76 15.99 8.60 -3.75
N ALA A 77 15.59 7.37 -3.43
CA ALA A 77 16.20 6.15 -3.94
C ALA A 77 15.94 5.94 -5.44
N TYR A 78 14.76 6.37 -5.94
CA TYR A 78 14.36 6.24 -7.33
C TYR A 78 13.83 7.55 -7.91
N PRO A 79 14.71 8.55 -8.19
CA PRO A 79 14.29 9.87 -8.65
C PRO A 79 13.50 9.86 -9.97
N GLN A 80 13.75 8.87 -10.83
CA GLN A 80 13.04 8.68 -12.10
C GLN A 80 11.53 8.49 -11.92
N LEU A 81 11.06 8.03 -10.76
CA LEU A 81 9.64 7.85 -10.49
C LEU A 81 8.86 9.17 -10.51
N ARG A 82 9.53 10.31 -10.28
CA ARG A 82 8.91 11.64 -10.38
C ARG A 82 8.53 12.01 -11.81
N ALA A 83 9.19 11.41 -12.80
CA ALA A 83 8.97 11.69 -14.21
C ALA A 83 7.90 10.80 -14.86
N GLU A 84 7.43 9.76 -14.15
CA GLU A 84 6.44 8.82 -14.65
C GLU A 84 5.14 9.53 -15.09
N GLN A 85 4.56 9.01 -16.16
CA GLN A 85 3.34 9.49 -16.80
C GLN A 85 2.38 8.32 -17.00
N GLY A 86 1.13 8.59 -17.34
CA GLY A 86 0.21 7.52 -17.68
C GLY A 86 0.04 6.50 -16.55
N ALA A 87 -0.03 5.22 -16.91
CA ALA A 87 -0.10 4.12 -15.95
C ALA A 87 1.03 4.12 -14.90
N GLY A 88 2.24 4.58 -15.25
CA GLY A 88 3.36 4.66 -14.29
C GLY A 88 3.14 5.68 -13.20
N ARG A 89 2.57 6.84 -13.54
CA ARG A 89 2.15 7.82 -12.55
C ARG A 89 1.09 7.24 -11.61
N ALA A 90 0.14 6.49 -12.16
CA ALA A 90 -0.88 5.78 -11.37
C ALA A 90 -0.24 4.79 -10.39
N PHE A 91 0.70 3.97 -10.87
CA PHE A 91 1.43 3.01 -10.05
C PHE A 91 2.19 3.70 -8.91
N VAL A 92 2.95 4.75 -9.21
CA VAL A 92 3.70 5.52 -8.20
C VAL A 92 2.76 6.13 -7.16
N ALA A 93 1.62 6.69 -7.59
CA ALA A 93 0.63 7.23 -6.66
C ALA A 93 0.06 6.15 -5.73
N GLY A 94 -0.23 4.95 -6.25
CA GLY A 94 -0.67 3.81 -5.44
C GLY A 94 0.40 3.35 -4.45
N TYR A 95 1.66 3.32 -4.87
CA TYR A 95 2.79 2.96 -4.01
C TYR A 95 2.97 3.96 -2.87
N LEU A 96 2.91 5.26 -3.17
CA LEU A 96 2.97 6.31 -2.15
C LEU A 96 1.81 6.22 -1.17
N ALA A 97 0.60 5.92 -1.65
CA ALA A 97 -0.58 5.71 -0.80
C ALA A 97 -0.41 4.50 0.14
N HIS A 98 0.17 3.40 -0.36
CA HIS A 98 0.54 2.26 0.47
C HIS A 98 1.49 2.69 1.59
N LEU A 99 2.61 3.34 1.24
CA LEU A 99 3.62 3.77 2.21
C LEU A 99 3.04 4.70 3.28
N ALA A 100 2.21 5.66 2.87
CA ALA A 100 1.56 6.60 3.79
C ALA A 100 0.65 5.87 4.80
N MET A 101 -0.16 4.91 4.32
CA MET A 101 -1.01 4.11 5.19
C MET A 101 -0.20 3.26 6.17
N ASP A 102 0.92 2.69 5.70
CA ASP A 102 1.81 1.88 6.52
C ASP A 102 2.53 2.70 7.60
N VAL A 103 2.94 3.92 7.30
CA VAL A 103 3.52 4.83 8.29
C VAL A 103 2.51 5.14 9.38
N VAL A 104 1.30 5.60 9.02
CA VAL A 104 0.23 5.90 9.98
C VAL A 104 -0.11 4.68 10.83
N TRP A 105 -0.21 3.50 10.22
CA TRP A 105 -0.49 2.27 10.96
C TRP A 105 0.66 1.88 11.89
N CYS A 106 1.91 2.07 11.48
CA CYS A 106 3.07 1.80 12.32
C CYS A 106 3.05 2.68 13.58
N GLU A 107 2.92 3.99 13.40
CA GLU A 107 2.98 4.96 14.49
C GLU A 107 1.74 4.89 15.39
N ASP A 108 0.54 5.06 14.80
CA ASP A 108 -0.69 5.30 15.57
C ASP A 108 -1.36 4.02 16.06
N MET A 109 -1.16 2.90 15.36
CA MET A 109 -1.76 1.63 15.70
C MET A 109 -0.74 0.71 16.37
N LEU A 110 0.30 0.28 15.65
CA LEU A 110 1.21 -0.75 16.12
C LEU A 110 2.02 -0.28 17.33
N PHE A 111 2.70 0.85 17.24
CA PHE A 111 3.51 1.33 18.34
C PHE A 111 2.66 1.91 19.47
N THR A 112 1.74 2.81 19.14
CA THR A 112 0.94 3.51 20.15
C THR A 112 -0.04 2.60 20.88
N GLN A 113 -0.65 1.60 20.22
CA GLN A 113 -1.66 0.75 20.87
C GLN A 113 -1.10 -0.60 21.32
N PHE A 114 -0.20 -1.24 20.57
CA PHE A 114 0.28 -2.59 20.88
C PHE A 114 1.65 -2.61 21.54
N TYR A 115 2.61 -1.81 21.08
CA TYR A 115 3.96 -1.85 21.62
C TYR A 115 4.06 -1.14 22.98
N GLN A 116 3.66 0.13 23.04
CA GLN A 116 3.92 1.02 24.18
C GLN A 116 2.93 0.88 25.34
N ARG A 117 1.71 0.40 25.08
CA ARG A 117 0.67 0.30 26.12
C ARG A 117 0.85 -0.95 26.97
N ASP A 118 0.55 -0.83 28.25
CA ASP A 118 0.66 -1.93 29.21
C ASP A 118 -0.72 -2.57 29.49
N TRP A 119 -1.20 -3.42 28.57
CA TRP A 119 -2.47 -4.14 28.73
C TRP A 119 -2.35 -5.66 28.56
N GLY A 120 -1.15 -6.18 28.33
CA GLY A 120 -0.92 -7.59 28.10
C GLY A 120 0.52 -7.92 27.76
N ASP A 121 0.87 -9.19 27.83
CA ASP A 121 2.17 -9.69 27.40
C ASP A 121 2.31 -9.67 25.86
N ALA A 122 3.53 -9.93 25.39
CA ALA A 122 3.83 -9.92 23.95
C ALA A 122 2.98 -10.94 23.17
N ALA A 123 2.70 -12.10 23.75
CA ALA A 123 1.91 -13.15 23.11
C ALA A 123 0.44 -12.74 22.93
N SER A 124 -0.17 -12.18 23.97
CA SER A 124 -1.55 -11.69 23.95
C SER A 124 -1.70 -10.54 22.97
N LYS A 125 -0.73 -9.61 22.96
CA LYS A 125 -0.68 -8.50 22.01
C LYS A 125 -0.59 -8.98 20.58
N TYR A 126 0.30 -9.93 20.31
CA TYR A 126 0.47 -10.51 18.99
C TYR A 126 -0.79 -11.24 18.52
N LEU A 127 -1.40 -12.06 19.38
CA LEU A 127 -2.64 -12.77 19.09
C LEU A 127 -3.77 -11.78 18.75
N LEU A 128 -3.99 -10.78 19.60
CA LEU A 128 -5.06 -9.82 19.39
C LEU A 128 -4.85 -9.00 18.11
N LEU A 129 -3.60 -8.64 17.79
CA LEU A 129 -3.28 -7.97 16.54
C LEU A 129 -3.70 -8.82 15.34
N HIS A 130 -3.44 -10.13 15.36
CA HIS A 130 -3.81 -11.03 14.27
C HIS A 130 -5.32 -11.24 14.19
N VAL A 131 -6.01 -11.37 15.32
CA VAL A 131 -7.49 -11.44 15.35
C VAL A 131 -8.09 -10.16 14.75
N LEU A 132 -7.55 -8.99 15.10
CA LEU A 132 -7.97 -7.72 14.52
C LEU A 132 -7.73 -7.68 13.00
N LEU A 133 -6.55 -8.08 12.53
CA LEU A 133 -6.24 -8.11 11.10
C LEU A 133 -7.18 -9.07 10.34
N CYS A 134 -7.41 -10.28 10.84
CA CYS A 134 -8.37 -11.21 10.24
C CYS A 134 -9.78 -10.61 10.14
N TYR A 135 -10.24 -9.95 11.20
CA TYR A 135 -11.55 -9.29 11.20
C TYR A 135 -11.62 -8.15 10.17
N LEU A 136 -10.57 -7.32 10.08
CA LEU A 136 -10.52 -6.20 9.13
C LEU A 136 -10.44 -6.71 7.68
N ASP A 137 -9.71 -7.79 7.43
CA ASP A 137 -9.68 -8.46 6.13
C ASP A 137 -11.07 -8.94 5.72
N GLU A 138 -11.79 -9.63 6.60
CA GLU A 138 -13.15 -10.07 6.31
C GLU A 138 -14.11 -8.91 6.05
N ARG A 139 -13.99 -7.82 6.82
CA ARG A 139 -14.79 -6.60 6.65
C ARG A 139 -14.54 -5.95 5.29
N ASP A 140 -13.27 -5.85 4.91
CA ASP A 140 -12.84 -5.11 3.71
C ASP A 140 -13.02 -5.94 2.44
N TYR A 141 -12.77 -7.25 2.50
CA TYR A 141 -13.01 -8.19 1.40
C TYR A 141 -14.48 -8.21 0.97
N LYS A 142 -15.43 -8.13 1.90
CA LYS A 142 -16.88 -8.07 1.59
C LYS A 142 -17.29 -6.83 0.80
N GLN A 143 -16.48 -5.78 0.84
CA GLN A 143 -16.77 -4.49 0.20
C GLN A 143 -15.94 -4.30 -1.08
N TRP A 144 -15.34 -5.38 -1.57
CA TRP A 144 -14.48 -5.38 -2.74
C TRP A 144 -15.27 -5.16 -4.04
N PRO A 145 -14.99 -4.09 -4.82
CA PRO A 145 -15.62 -3.90 -6.11
C PRO A 145 -15.13 -4.94 -7.13
N ILE A 146 -16.03 -5.59 -7.87
CA ILE A 146 -15.64 -6.59 -8.89
C ILE A 146 -14.67 -6.02 -9.93
N ILE A 147 -14.85 -4.76 -10.33
CA ILE A 147 -13.97 -4.07 -11.28
C ILE A 147 -12.51 -3.96 -10.81
N PHE A 148 -12.25 -3.99 -9.48
CA PHE A 148 -10.88 -3.98 -8.96
C PHE A 148 -10.18 -5.30 -9.21
N TYR A 149 -10.91 -6.43 -9.16
CA TYR A 149 -10.34 -7.74 -9.49
C TYR A 149 -9.91 -7.77 -10.95
N ASP A 150 -10.81 -7.40 -11.87
CA ASP A 150 -10.52 -7.41 -13.31
C ASP A 150 -9.38 -6.43 -13.66
N ALA A 151 -9.39 -5.23 -13.08
CA ALA A 151 -8.36 -4.24 -13.32
C ALA A 151 -6.99 -4.67 -12.79
N LEU A 152 -6.93 -5.29 -11.60
CA LEU A 152 -5.68 -5.79 -11.03
C LEU A 152 -5.15 -7.00 -11.80
N HIS A 153 -6.03 -7.91 -12.20
CA HIS A 153 -5.67 -9.08 -13.03
C HIS A 153 -5.15 -8.67 -14.42
N ALA A 154 -5.69 -7.58 -14.98
CA ALA A 154 -5.22 -7.01 -16.25
C ALA A 154 -3.98 -6.11 -16.09
N ALA A 155 -3.54 -5.81 -14.87
CA ALA A 155 -2.42 -4.91 -14.64
C ALA A 155 -1.12 -5.55 -15.14
N THR A 156 -0.38 -4.81 -15.96
CA THR A 156 0.94 -5.25 -16.45
C THR A 156 2.03 -4.38 -15.80
N PRO A 157 3.04 -4.98 -15.13
CA PRO A 157 4.17 -4.23 -14.59
C PRO A 157 5.11 -3.80 -15.74
N GLN A 158 4.70 -2.81 -16.55
CA GLN A 158 5.51 -2.30 -17.65
C GLN A 158 6.66 -1.45 -17.10
N GLY A 159 7.81 -2.07 -16.83
CA GLY A 159 9.01 -1.38 -16.34
C GLY A 159 9.15 -1.34 -14.82
N TRP A 160 8.11 -1.67 -14.04
CA TRP A 160 8.16 -1.71 -12.56
C TRP A 160 8.69 -3.04 -11.99
N ARG A 161 9.54 -3.74 -12.75
CA ARG A 161 10.16 -5.02 -12.35
C ARG A 161 10.99 -4.93 -11.07
N LEU A 162 11.44 -3.73 -10.72
CA LEU A 162 12.13 -3.43 -9.47
C LEU A 162 11.24 -3.69 -8.24
N PHE A 163 9.92 -3.64 -8.40
CA PHE A 163 8.96 -3.71 -7.30
C PHE A 163 8.04 -4.95 -7.36
N CYS A 164 7.76 -5.48 -8.55
CA CYS A 164 6.95 -6.69 -8.75
C CYS A 164 7.47 -7.51 -9.95
N ARG A 165 7.48 -8.85 -9.84
CA ARG A 165 7.74 -9.70 -11.01
C ARG A 165 6.60 -9.58 -12.01
N THR A 166 6.89 -9.82 -13.29
CA THR A 166 5.97 -9.66 -14.44
C THR A 166 4.75 -10.59 -14.46
N THR A 167 4.55 -11.42 -13.44
CA THR A 167 3.46 -12.39 -13.37
C THR A 167 2.97 -12.48 -11.92
N ILE A 168 1.70 -12.13 -11.70
CA ILE A 168 0.93 -12.46 -10.49
C ILE A 168 0.20 -13.79 -10.77
#